data_AF-A0A497JI02-F1
#
_entry.id   AF-A0A497JI02-F1
#
_cell.length_a   1.000
_cell.length_b   1.000
_cell.length_c   1.000
_cell.angle_alpha   90.00
_cell.angle_beta   90.00
_cell.angle_gamma   90.00
#
_symmetry.space_group_name_H-M   'P 1'
#
loop_
_entity.id
_entity.type
_entity.pdbx_description
1 polymer ?
#
loop_
_entity_poly.entity_id
_entity_poly.type
_entity_poly.pdbx_seq_one_letter_code
_entity_poly.pdbx_strand_id
1 'polypeptide(L)'
;MDKFEFEIAKKKPRSLKEALQGLLSEEEIEKLVTSFDVIGDIAIIEIPDELLAKKELVGKALLETQPNLKTVARVLSKHIGKFRLRPIEIIAGEHKTITLHKEHGCVFK
;
A
#
# COMPACT_ATOMS: atom_id res chain seq x y z
N MET A 1 46.60 7.85 1.46
CA MET A 1 45.81 7.46 0.28
C MET A 1 44.50 6.92 0.83
N ASP A 2 43.49 7.79 0.83
CA ASP A 2 42.24 7.66 1.57
C ASP A 2 41.49 6.36 1.26
N LYS A 3 41.06 5.69 2.33
CA LYS A 3 40.08 4.61 2.29
C LYS A 3 38.71 5.24 2.11
N PHE A 4 38.16 5.18 0.90
CA PHE A 4 36.74 5.44 0.70
C PHE A 4 35.95 4.23 1.20
N GLU A 5 35.31 4.38 2.36
CA GLU A 5 34.25 3.48 2.80
C GLU A 5 32.99 3.81 2.00
N PHE A 6 32.57 2.90 1.13
CA PHE A 6 31.26 2.98 0.49
C PHE A 6 30.21 2.43 1.46
N GLU A 7 29.31 3.30 1.92
CA GLU A 7 28.13 2.90 2.66
C GLU A 7 27.18 2.15 1.71
N ILE A 8 27.00 0.84 1.92
CA ILE A 8 26.07 0.06 1.10
C ILE A 8 24.65 0.58 1.38
N ALA A 9 24.07 1.30 0.43
CA ALA A 9 22.70 1.77 0.51
C ALA A 9 21.77 0.58 0.82
N LYS A 10 20.99 0.68 1.91
CA LYS A 10 19.98 -0.34 2.25
C LYS A 10 19.07 -0.54 1.05
N LYS A 11 19.04 -1.76 0.54
CA LYS A 11 18.21 -2.13 -0.60
C LYS A 11 16.74 -2.00 -0.20
N LYS A 12 15.94 -1.28 -0.99
CA LYS A 12 14.50 -1.20 -0.75
C LYS A 12 13.86 -2.58 -0.88
N PRO A 13 12.86 -2.90 -0.03
CA PRO A 13 12.14 -4.16 -0.14
C PRO A 13 11.46 -4.26 -1.52
N ARG A 14 11.50 -5.46 -2.11
CA ARG A 14 10.95 -5.72 -3.45
C ARG A 14 9.47 -6.09 -3.42
N SER A 15 8.93 -6.40 -2.23
CA SER A 15 7.53 -6.78 -2.04
C SER A 15 7.02 -6.31 -0.68
N LEU A 16 5.70 -6.22 -0.56
CA LEU A 16 5.04 -5.90 0.71
C LEU A 16 5.42 -6.89 1.82
N LYS A 17 5.50 -8.18 1.49
CA LYS A 17 5.89 -9.23 2.44
C LYS A 17 7.32 -9.04 2.94
N GLU A 18 8.26 -8.72 2.06
CA GLU A 18 9.65 -8.42 2.43
C GLU A 18 9.74 -7.15 3.30
N ALA A 19 8.97 -6.12 2.99
CA ALA A 19 8.91 -4.88 3.77
C ALA A 19 8.37 -5.07 5.18
N LEU A 20 7.50 -6.06 5.38
CA LEU A 20 6.87 -6.37 6.66
C LEU A 20 7.57 -7.51 7.42
N GLN A 21 8.59 -8.12 6.83
CA GLN A 21 9.31 -9.23 7.44
C GLN A 21 10.08 -8.75 8.68
N GLY A 22 9.81 -9.37 9.83
CA GLY A 22 10.36 -8.94 11.13
C GLY A 22 9.58 -7.80 11.80
N LEU A 23 8.59 -7.21 11.13
CA LEU A 23 7.64 -6.25 11.72
C LEU A 23 6.29 -6.93 12.05
N LEU A 24 5.95 -7.97 11.29
CA LEU A 24 4.84 -8.88 11.55
C LEU A 24 5.37 -10.25 12.01
N SER A 25 4.57 -10.96 12.81
CA SER A 25 4.81 -12.37 13.13
C SER A 25 4.62 -13.25 11.90
N GLU A 26 5.10 -14.50 11.97
CA GLU A 26 4.91 -15.47 10.87
C GLU A 26 3.41 -15.71 10.58
N GLU A 27 2.60 -15.87 11.63
CA GLU A 27 1.14 -16.04 11.52
C GLU A 27 0.47 -14.82 10.86
N GLU A 28 0.91 -13.61 11.21
CA GLU A 28 0.40 -12.37 10.60
C GLU A 28 0.81 -12.25 9.13
N ILE A 29 2.02 -12.67 8.79
CA ILE A 29 2.52 -12.70 7.42
C ILE A 29 1.74 -13.72 6.56
N GLU A 30 1.33 -14.85 7.11
CA GLU A 30 0.49 -15.82 6.41
C GLU A 30 -0.91 -15.28 6.10
N LYS A 31 -1.47 -14.47 7.00
CA LYS A 31 -2.77 -13.81 6.82
C LYS A 31 -2.71 -12.57 5.94
N LEU A 32 -1.52 -12.04 5.67
CA LEU A 32 -1.34 -10.81 4.92
C LEU A 32 -1.87 -10.95 3.48
N VAL A 33 -2.87 -10.14 3.15
CA VAL A 33 -3.28 -9.94 1.75
C VAL A 33 -2.20 -9.12 1.05
N THR A 34 -1.66 -9.65 -0.05
CA THR A 34 -0.58 -9.00 -0.80
C THR A 34 -1.03 -8.39 -2.12
N SER A 35 -2.20 -8.79 -2.63
CA SER A 35 -2.87 -8.21 -3.79
C SER A 35 -3.60 -6.92 -3.41
N PHE A 36 -3.50 -5.90 -4.25
CA PHE A 36 -4.20 -4.62 -4.08
C PHE A 36 -4.47 -3.99 -5.45
N ASP A 37 -5.47 -3.12 -5.50
CA ASP A 37 -5.79 -2.35 -6.68
C ASP A 37 -4.98 -1.06 -6.69
N VAL A 38 -4.56 -0.60 -7.87
CA VAL A 38 -3.91 0.71 -8.05
C VAL A 38 -4.72 1.54 -9.03
N ILE A 39 -5.24 2.67 -8.54
CA ILE A 39 -5.97 3.66 -9.34
C ILE A 39 -5.15 4.95 -9.29
N GLY A 40 -4.56 5.31 -10.43
CA GLY A 40 -3.65 6.45 -10.52
C GLY A 40 -2.48 6.32 -9.56
N ASP A 41 -2.40 7.20 -8.56
CA ASP A 41 -1.40 7.21 -7.50
C ASP A 41 -1.95 6.74 -6.13
N ILE A 42 -3.09 6.03 -6.12
CA ILE A 42 -3.78 5.53 -4.94
C ILE A 42 -3.83 4.00 -4.97
N ALA A 43 -3.39 3.34 -3.90
CA ALA A 43 -3.60 1.91 -3.71
C ALA A 43 -4.78 1.64 -2.78
N ILE A 44 -5.57 0.61 -3.10
CA ILE A 44 -6.69 0.13 -2.29
C ILE A 44 -6.44 -1.33 -1.95
N ILE A 45 -6.33 -1.63 -0.66
CA ILE A 45 -6.01 -2.98 -0.15
C ILE A 45 -7.09 -3.48 0.82
N GLU A 46 -7.30 -4.79 0.87
CA GLU A 46 -8.10 -5.42 1.93
C GLU A 46 -7.20 -5.77 3.11
N ILE A 47 -7.61 -5.39 4.33
CA ILE A 47 -6.88 -5.70 5.57
C ILE A 47 -7.78 -6.62 6.40
N PRO A 48 -7.35 -7.88 6.66
CA PRO A 48 -8.06 -8.79 7.56
C PRO A 48 -8.19 -8.20 8.96
N ASP A 49 -9.23 -8.63 9.69
CA ASP A 49 -9.55 -8.12 11.02
C ASP A 49 -8.37 -8.27 12.00
N GLU A 50 -7.63 -9.37 11.89
CA GLU A 50 -6.45 -9.65 12.72
C GLU A 50 -5.29 -8.68 12.49
N LEU A 51 -5.25 -8.02 11.34
CA LEU A 51 -4.21 -7.05 10.97
C LEU A 51 -4.69 -5.59 11.09
N LEU A 52 -5.93 -5.34 11.52
CA LEU A 52 -6.46 -3.97 11.61
C LEU A 52 -5.65 -3.05 12.52
N ALA A 53 -5.14 -3.58 13.64
CA ALA A 53 -4.28 -2.83 14.55
C ALA A 53 -2.96 -2.39 13.89
N LYS A 54 -2.56 -3.06 12.81
CA LYS A 54 -1.33 -2.80 12.05
C LYS A 54 -1.59 -2.25 10.65
N LYS A 55 -2.80 -1.78 10.36
CA LYS A 55 -3.18 -1.25 9.03
C LYS A 55 -2.25 -0.14 8.54
N GLU A 56 -1.83 0.77 9.42
CA GLU A 56 -0.93 1.87 9.03
C GLU A 56 0.48 1.36 8.69
N LEU A 57 0.93 0.29 9.36
CA LEU A 57 2.20 -0.36 9.07
C LEU A 57 2.19 -0.94 7.65
N VAL A 58 1.11 -1.64 7.28
CA VAL A 58 0.90 -2.16 5.93
C VAL A 58 0.86 -1.02 4.91
N GLY A 59 0.15 0.07 5.22
CA GLY A 59 0.08 1.25 4.36
C GLY A 59 1.44 1.90 4.10
N LYS A 60 2.26 2.08 5.15
CA LYS A 60 3.62 2.62 5.02
C LYS A 60 4.51 1.69 4.19
N ALA A 61 4.45 0.38 4.43
CA ALA A 61 5.20 -0.60 3.66
C ALA A 61 4.83 -0.59 2.16
N LEU A 62 3.57 -0.35 1.80
CA LEU A 62 3.15 -0.16 0.41
C LEU A 62 3.74 1.10 -0.23
N LEU A 63 3.77 2.23 0.48
CA LEU A 63 4.42 3.46 -0.01
C LEU A 63 5.93 3.29 -0.20
N GLU A 64 6.58 2.53 0.69
CA GLU A 64 8.02 2.27 0.60
C GLU A 64 8.38 1.37 -0.60
N THR A 65 7.55 0.36 -0.86
CA THR A 65 7.75 -0.63 -1.92
C THR A 65 7.33 -0.12 -3.30
N GLN A 66 6.30 0.74 -3.37
CA GLN A 66 5.76 1.24 -4.63
C GLN A 66 5.88 2.78 -4.73
N PRO A 67 6.96 3.30 -5.33
CA PRO A 67 7.29 4.73 -5.29
C PRO A 67 6.31 5.65 -6.02
N ASN A 68 5.44 5.10 -6.88
CA ASN A 68 4.42 5.87 -7.59
C ASN A 68 3.16 6.11 -6.74
N LEU A 69 2.98 5.38 -5.64
CA LEU A 69 1.86 5.59 -4.74
C LEU A 69 2.09 6.82 -3.87
N LYS A 70 1.03 7.60 -3.69
CA LYS A 70 0.98 8.72 -2.75
C LYS A 70 -0.03 8.50 -1.64
N THR A 71 -1.04 7.67 -1.88
CA THR A 71 -2.06 7.33 -0.89
C THR A 71 -2.28 5.83 -0.87
N VAL A 72 -2.43 5.28 0.34
CA VAL A 72 -2.90 3.91 0.53
C VAL A 72 -4.15 3.95 1.38
N ALA A 73 -5.20 3.27 0.92
CA ALA A 73 -6.45 3.12 1.63
C ALA A 73 -6.80 1.64 1.81
N ARG A 74 -7.55 1.33 2.88
CA ARG A 74 -8.17 0.02 3.03
C ARG A 74 -9.65 0.05 2.68
N VAL A 75 -10.16 -1.07 2.21
CA VAL A 75 -11.61 -1.30 2.06
C VAL A 75 -12.26 -1.47 3.42
N LEU A 76 -13.40 -0.82 3.65
CA LEU A 76 -14.20 -0.97 4.87
C LEU A 76 -15.34 -1.98 4.71
N SER A 77 -15.91 -2.10 3.51
CA SER A 77 -17.02 -3.01 3.24
C SER A 77 -17.14 -3.35 1.75
N LYS A 78 -18.08 -4.24 1.43
CA LYS A 78 -18.57 -4.42 0.05
C LYS A 78 -19.14 -3.11 -0.49
N HIS A 79 -19.34 -3.05 -1.81
CA HIS A 79 -19.99 -1.92 -2.48
C HIS A 79 -21.40 -1.67 -1.91
N ILE A 80 -21.76 -0.41 -1.73
CA ILE A 80 -23.04 0.03 -1.17
C ILE A 80 -23.79 0.99 -2.10
N GLY A 81 -25.12 1.00 -1.98
CA GLY A 81 -26.00 1.93 -2.69
C GLY A 81 -26.09 1.71 -4.20
N LYS A 82 -26.97 2.49 -4.84
CA LYS A 82 -27.23 2.40 -6.30
C LYS A 82 -26.02 2.75 -7.17
N PHE A 83 -25.11 3.57 -6.65
CA PHE A 83 -23.88 3.97 -7.32
C PHE A 83 -22.72 3.00 -7.07
N ARG A 84 -22.96 1.92 -6.31
CA ARG A 84 -21.96 0.91 -5.93
C ARG A 84 -20.67 1.55 -5.41
N LEU A 85 -20.79 2.48 -4.46
CA LEU A 85 -19.63 3.11 -3.82
C LEU A 85 -18.94 2.08 -2.92
N ARG A 86 -17.62 2.02 -2.94
CA ARG A 86 -16.82 1.20 -2.03
C ARG A 86 -16.27 2.07 -0.92
N PRO A 87 -16.76 1.96 0.34
CA PRO A 87 -16.24 2.75 1.44
C PRO A 87 -14.78 2.37 1.72
N ILE A 88 -13.93 3.38 1.87
CA ILE A 88 -12.50 3.24 2.14
C ILE A 88 -12.06 4.12 3.30
N GLU A 89 -10.96 3.73 3.93
CA GLU A 89 -10.25 4.53 4.94
C GLU A 89 -8.80 4.70 4.50
N ILE A 90 -8.29 5.93 4.49
CA ILE A 90 -6.87 6.19 4.19
C ILE A 90 -6.03 5.76 5.39
N ILE A 91 -5.05 4.91 5.15
CA ILE A 91 -4.19 4.29 6.18
C ILE A 91 -2.74 4.76 6.10
N ALA A 92 -2.32 5.36 4.98
CA ALA A 92 -1.00 5.98 4.84
C ALA A 92 -0.93 6.99 3.67
N GLY A 93 -0.01 7.94 3.77
CA GLY A 93 0.32 8.88 2.70
C GLY A 93 -0.55 10.14 2.69
N GLU A 94 -0.74 10.72 1.51
CA GLU A 94 -1.55 11.92 1.30
C GLU A 94 -3.03 11.63 1.58
N HIS A 95 -3.70 12.53 2.31
CA HIS A 95 -5.12 12.40 2.63
C HIS A 95 -6.01 12.86 1.45
N LYS A 96 -6.06 12.07 0.38
CA LYS A 96 -6.86 12.33 -0.82
C LYS A 96 -7.52 11.07 -1.38
N THR A 97 -8.60 11.25 -2.13
CA THR A 97 -9.35 10.17 -2.79
C THR A 97 -9.56 10.42 -4.29
N ILE A 98 -9.05 11.54 -4.82
CA ILE A 98 -9.17 11.94 -6.23
C ILE A 98 -7.79 11.80 -6.87
N THR A 99 -7.74 11.19 -8.06
CA THR A 99 -6.51 10.99 -8.82
C THR A 99 -6.78 11.03 -10.32
N LEU A 100 -5.72 10.90 -11.13
CA LEU A 100 -5.83 10.68 -12.57
C LEU A 100 -5.30 9.28 -12.90
N HIS A 101 -6.17 8.43 -13.43
CA HIS A 101 -5.79 7.09 -13.87
C HIS A 101 -5.57 7.07 -15.38
N LYS A 102 -4.51 6.39 -15.81
CA LYS A 102 -4.19 6.22 -17.22
C LYS A 102 -4.35 4.76 -17.60
N GLU A 103 -5.18 4.50 -18.61
CA GLU A 103 -5.45 3.15 -19.10
C GLU A 103 -5.70 3.22 -20.61
N HIS A 104 -5.05 2.33 -21.38
CA HIS A 104 -5.23 2.23 -22.84
C HIS A 104 -5.13 3.56 -23.61
N GLY A 105 -4.27 4.49 -23.17
CA GLY A 105 -4.07 5.80 -23.81
C GLY A 105 -5.08 6.88 -23.38
N CYS A 106 -6.07 6.53 -22.56
CA CYS A 106 -7.04 7.46 -21.99
C CYS A 106 -6.61 7.93 -20.60
N VAL A 107 -7.14 9.09 -20.19
CA VAL A 107 -6.97 9.63 -18.83
C VAL A 107 -8.34 9.81 -18.21
N PHE A 108 -8.55 9.19 -17.04
CA PHE A 108 -9.79 9.24 -16.26
C PHE A 108 -9.55 9.98 -14.95
N LYS A 109 -10.56 10.72 -14.51
CA LYS A 109 -10.58 11.40 -13.21
C LYS A 109 -11.69 10.84 -12.33
#